data_AF-A0A355KWB5-F1
#
_entry.id   AF-A0A355KWB5-F1
#
_cell.length_a   1.000
_cell.length_b   1.000
_cell.length_c   1.000
_cell.angle_alpha   90.00
_cell.angle_beta   90.00
_cell.angle_gamma   90.00
#
_symmetry.space_group_name_H-M   'P 1'
#
loop_
_entity.id
_entity.type
_entity.pdbx_description
1 polymer ?
#
loop_
_entity_poly.entity_id
_entity_poly.type
_entity_poly.pdbx_seq_one_letter_code
_entity_poly.pdbx_strand_id
1 'polypeptide(L)'
;MFTAPFLTEKIKGYIMKKILSIILSAVMIFSVVGIAANAKENDDLSFAVASDIHYSAPEAELEKTNDSELYWHAIRRCEMENETGFIIDEFLNQCAESDDVEYVLISGDLANRGRSRPEDHLAVAQKLRDFEKKSGKEVYVINGNHDASNDQATTFERFKEIYAEFGYDHALTTRADDCSYTADLGEKYRLIALDTNHATKSTEDGMTAEKLKWVKEQAKLAKKDGKYPIVMMHHNLLDHLPIQRVLSRNFIVKFHFTTAELFADWGIKTVFTGHEHCSDATVYTSALGNRLYDFATTSLAMYPLEYRVIEYNDNEIKYETRSVDKIDYAALTAATKGYTDEQISAMKKDLRAFSKGYLKAGVQYRLELSLSPEKMGIDENAACSKPIIYAVDKLIELLRMPLCGENSLQSIAKEYGIEIPDYDYETGWDLATDLVAWHYSGGEHFDMSSVEVTTLLRAFAAILRNDFAGVADDVLLKAVNNILGDMGYGPIADSLIKFCISKFGVYTKAEIFLVGIASPVLYKFAYDNDGVDDNNGTIEGYGTVNLKSNVTNIFKNLGSLSEKMVFYIQLVLSYLAKLNVIFLK
;
A
#
# COMPACT_ATOMS: atom_id res chain seq x y z
N MET A 1 -77.92 6.74 27.90
CA MET A 1 -77.03 6.22 26.85
C MET A 1 -76.83 7.36 25.85
N PHE A 2 -75.81 8.21 26.06
CA PHE A 2 -75.47 9.29 25.14
C PHE A 2 -74.07 9.06 24.61
N THR A 3 -74.01 8.95 23.29
CA THR A 3 -72.85 8.76 22.41
C THR A 3 -71.91 9.96 22.49
N ALA A 4 -70.60 9.69 22.34
CA ALA A 4 -69.54 10.69 22.24
C ALA A 4 -69.14 10.90 20.76
N PRO A 5 -69.49 12.04 20.11
CA PRO A 5 -68.95 12.42 18.80
C PRO A 5 -67.89 13.52 18.89
N PHE A 6 -67.67 14.13 20.06
CA PHE A 6 -66.90 15.38 20.16
C PHE A 6 -65.38 15.17 20.28
N LEU A 7 -64.91 13.96 20.61
CA LEU A 7 -63.48 13.67 20.79
C LEU A 7 -62.76 13.30 19.47
N THR A 8 -63.49 12.82 18.47
CA THR A 8 -62.95 12.34 17.19
C THR A 8 -62.66 13.45 16.19
N GLU A 9 -63.41 14.56 16.19
CA GLU A 9 -63.15 15.69 15.28
C GLU A 9 -61.92 16.53 15.69
N LYS A 10 -61.70 16.76 16.99
CA LYS A 10 -60.54 17.52 17.47
C LYS A 10 -59.22 16.78 17.20
N ILE A 11 -59.20 15.46 17.35
CA ILE A 11 -58.02 14.63 17.06
C ILE A 11 -57.75 14.58 15.55
N LYS A 12 -58.80 14.46 14.71
CA LYS A 12 -58.66 14.56 13.24
C LYS A 12 -58.15 15.92 12.79
N GLY A 13 -58.65 17.02 13.36
CA GLY A 13 -58.19 18.37 13.05
C GLY A 13 -56.73 18.63 13.45
N TYR A 14 -56.28 18.05 14.55
CA TYR A 14 -54.89 18.17 15.00
C TYR A 14 -53.91 17.35 14.14
N ILE A 15 -54.29 16.13 13.75
CA ILE A 15 -53.52 15.27 12.85
C ILE A 15 -53.44 15.89 11.45
N MET A 16 -54.56 16.44 10.94
CA MET A 16 -54.62 17.07 9.62
C MET A 16 -53.76 18.34 9.54
N LYS A 17 -53.65 19.12 10.63
CA LYS A 17 -52.73 20.27 10.71
C LYS A 17 -51.26 19.85 10.73
N LYS A 18 -50.90 18.74 11.40
CA LYS A 18 -49.53 18.20 11.36
C LYS A 18 -49.15 17.68 9.97
N ILE A 19 -50.05 16.97 9.30
CA ILE A 19 -49.84 16.50 7.93
C ILE A 19 -49.67 17.68 6.97
N LEU A 20 -50.52 18.71 7.08
CA LEU A 20 -50.42 19.90 6.24
C LEU A 20 -49.13 20.69 6.51
N SER A 21 -48.67 20.75 7.75
CA SER A 21 -47.38 21.38 8.09
C SER A 21 -46.20 20.60 7.51
N ILE A 22 -46.23 19.26 7.51
CA ILE A 22 -45.19 18.43 6.89
C ILE A 22 -45.20 18.60 5.37
N ILE A 23 -46.38 18.68 4.75
CA ILE A 23 -46.51 18.92 3.30
C ILE A 23 -46.02 20.34 2.95
N LEU A 24 -46.36 21.37 3.73
CA LEU A 24 -45.85 22.73 3.50
C LEU A 24 -44.32 22.81 3.69
N SER A 25 -43.77 22.13 4.69
CA SER A 25 -42.32 22.03 4.88
C SER A 25 -41.64 21.30 3.72
N ALA A 26 -42.25 20.23 3.19
CA ALA A 26 -41.76 19.53 2.01
C ALA A 26 -41.85 20.41 0.75
N VAL A 27 -42.94 21.14 0.54
CA VAL A 27 -43.12 22.07 -0.58
C VAL A 27 -42.13 23.24 -0.50
N MET A 28 -41.84 23.75 0.71
CA MET A 28 -40.80 24.77 0.94
C MET A 28 -39.40 24.24 0.61
N ILE A 29 -39.10 22.97 0.95
CA ILE A 29 -37.85 22.29 0.58
C ILE A 29 -37.77 22.08 -0.95
N PHE A 30 -38.88 21.77 -1.62
CA PHE A 30 -38.94 21.61 -3.08
C PHE A 30 -38.93 22.94 -3.85
N SER A 31 -39.41 24.05 -3.26
CA SER A 31 -39.38 25.38 -3.89
C SER A 31 -38.01 26.06 -3.87
N VAL A 32 -37.02 25.50 -3.18
CA VAL A 32 -35.60 25.94 -3.25
C VAL A 32 -34.88 25.29 -4.44
N VAL A 33 -35.51 24.36 -5.17
CA VAL A 33 -35.00 23.85 -6.45
C VAL A 33 -35.45 24.78 -7.59
N GLY A 34 -35.07 26.06 -7.48
CA GLY A 34 -35.28 27.09 -8.47
C GLY A 34 -33.98 27.39 -9.21
N ILE A 35 -33.80 26.73 -10.36
CA ILE A 35 -32.89 27.00 -11.48
C ILE A 35 -31.92 28.19 -11.26
N ALA A 36 -30.70 27.88 -10.82
CA ALA A 36 -29.53 28.61 -11.26
C ALA A 36 -28.89 27.77 -12.38
N ALA A 37 -29.22 28.10 -13.63
CA ALA A 37 -28.39 27.72 -14.76
C ALA A 37 -27.13 28.59 -14.69
N ASN A 38 -26.21 28.22 -13.79
CA ASN A 38 -24.85 28.74 -13.85
C ASN A 38 -24.20 28.07 -15.07
N ALA A 39 -23.47 28.87 -15.85
CA ALA A 39 -22.49 28.33 -16.77
C ALA A 39 -21.69 27.27 -16.01
N LYS A 40 -21.54 26.07 -16.58
CA LYS A 40 -20.76 25.01 -15.96
C LYS A 40 -19.31 25.52 -15.93
N GLU A 41 -18.89 26.12 -14.81
CA GLU A 41 -17.48 26.31 -14.52
C GLU A 41 -16.85 24.92 -14.55
N ASN A 42 -15.70 24.82 -15.21
CA ASN A 42 -14.96 23.57 -15.28
C ASN A 42 -14.27 23.39 -13.92
N ASP A 43 -15.02 22.85 -12.96
CA ASP A 43 -14.55 22.61 -11.59
C ASP A 43 -13.92 21.22 -11.42
N ASP A 44 -13.58 20.58 -12.54
CA ASP A 44 -12.87 19.33 -12.56
C ASP A 44 -11.44 19.59 -12.04
N LEU A 45 -10.84 18.59 -11.39
CA LEU A 45 -9.49 18.68 -10.84
C LEU A 45 -8.71 17.50 -11.38
N SER A 46 -7.54 17.73 -11.97
CA SER A 46 -6.67 16.62 -12.36
C SER A 46 -5.23 16.78 -11.92
N PHE A 47 -4.63 15.71 -11.43
CA PHE A 47 -3.26 15.74 -10.93
C PHE A 47 -2.54 14.41 -11.08
N ALA A 48 -1.22 14.50 -11.23
CA ALA A 48 -0.33 13.37 -11.12
C ALA A 48 0.06 13.16 -9.64
N VAL A 49 0.15 11.91 -9.19
CA VAL A 49 0.64 11.51 -7.87
C VAL A 49 1.83 10.58 -8.07
N ALA A 50 2.99 10.99 -7.56
CA ALA A 50 4.16 10.14 -7.43
C ALA A 50 4.49 9.92 -5.95
N SER A 51 5.22 8.86 -5.64
CA SER A 51 5.75 8.61 -4.31
C SER A 51 7.14 8.00 -4.37
N ASP A 52 7.88 8.12 -3.28
CA ASP A 52 9.13 7.39 -3.05
C ASP A 52 10.09 7.55 -4.24
N ILE A 53 10.23 8.81 -4.70
CA ILE A 53 11.09 9.17 -5.83
C ILE A 53 12.57 8.98 -5.50
N HIS A 54 12.90 8.90 -4.19
CA HIS A 54 14.18 8.47 -3.62
C HIS A 54 15.40 9.01 -4.37
N TYR A 55 15.40 10.31 -4.68
CA TYR A 55 16.49 10.91 -5.42
C TYR A 55 17.83 10.58 -4.76
N SER A 56 18.74 10.04 -5.57
CA SER A 56 20.13 9.80 -5.23
C SER A 56 20.99 10.48 -6.29
N ALA A 57 22.00 11.23 -5.84
CA ALA A 57 23.01 11.72 -6.76
C ALA A 57 23.73 10.52 -7.40
N PRO A 58 23.92 10.50 -8.73
CA PRO A 58 24.60 9.39 -9.39
C PRO A 58 26.02 9.23 -8.86
N GLU A 59 26.40 7.99 -8.57
CA GLU A 59 27.78 7.66 -8.21
C GLU A 59 28.67 7.78 -9.47
N ALA A 60 29.96 8.06 -9.27
CA ALA A 60 30.89 8.28 -10.39
C ALA A 60 31.13 7.00 -11.23
N GLU A 61 30.99 5.82 -10.62
CA GLU A 61 31.17 4.51 -11.23
C GLU A 61 30.24 3.49 -10.58
N LEU A 62 29.65 2.60 -11.40
CA LEU A 62 28.82 1.50 -10.92
C LEU A 62 29.63 0.48 -10.14
N GLU A 63 29.06 -0.02 -9.05
CA GLU A 63 29.65 -1.10 -8.25
C GLU A 63 28.94 -2.42 -8.52
N LYS A 64 29.73 -3.51 -8.58
CA LYS A 64 29.19 -4.86 -8.64
C LYS A 64 28.66 -5.29 -7.27
N THR A 65 27.38 -5.63 -7.21
CA THR A 65 26.67 -6.00 -5.97
C THR A 65 26.22 -7.45 -5.95
N ASN A 66 25.92 -8.04 -7.12
CA ASN A 66 25.45 -9.41 -7.26
C ASN A 66 25.99 -10.07 -8.55
N ASP A 67 25.66 -11.34 -8.77
CA ASP A 67 26.19 -12.16 -9.88
C ASP A 67 25.23 -12.29 -11.09
N SER A 68 24.14 -11.51 -11.16
CA SER A 68 23.30 -11.43 -12.36
C SER A 68 24.11 -10.92 -13.55
N GLU A 69 23.95 -11.54 -14.72
CA GLU A 69 24.71 -11.19 -15.93
C GLU A 69 24.46 -9.74 -16.37
N LEU A 70 23.19 -9.36 -16.52
CA LEU A 70 22.81 -8.00 -16.95
C LEU A 70 22.60 -7.04 -15.78
N TYR A 71 22.14 -7.55 -14.63
CA TYR A 71 21.71 -6.75 -13.48
C TYR A 71 22.68 -6.84 -12.30
N TRP A 72 23.98 -7.03 -12.56
CA TRP A 72 25.02 -7.19 -11.54
C TRP A 72 25.14 -6.02 -10.55
N HIS A 73 24.62 -4.84 -10.89
CA HIS A 73 24.59 -3.65 -10.04
C HIS A 73 23.29 -3.50 -9.25
N ALA A 74 22.33 -4.42 -9.43
CA ALA A 74 21.07 -4.40 -8.68
C ALA A 74 21.31 -4.50 -7.17
N ILE A 75 20.82 -3.51 -6.43
CA ILE A 75 21.03 -3.43 -4.99
C ILE A 75 19.93 -4.17 -4.23
N ARG A 76 20.19 -4.49 -2.97
CA ARG A 76 19.20 -5.17 -2.11
C ARG A 76 17.90 -4.37 -1.95
N ARG A 77 17.93 -3.05 -2.09
CA ARG A 77 16.72 -2.20 -2.02
C ARG A 77 15.86 -2.27 -3.28
N CYS A 78 16.39 -2.81 -4.37
CA CYS A 78 15.73 -2.93 -5.67
C CYS A 78 15.48 -1.59 -6.40
N GLU A 79 15.86 -0.47 -5.77
CA GLU A 79 15.84 0.87 -6.38
C GLU A 79 16.99 1.05 -7.38
N MET A 80 16.70 1.72 -8.49
CA MET A 80 17.65 2.13 -9.51
C MET A 80 18.32 3.47 -9.11
N GLU A 81 19.09 3.45 -8.01
CA GLU A 81 19.61 4.65 -7.33
C GLU A 81 20.30 5.64 -8.29
N ASN A 82 21.15 5.16 -9.21
CA ASN A 82 21.90 6.03 -10.13
C ASN A 82 21.01 6.64 -11.23
N GLU A 83 19.88 6.01 -11.52
CA GLU A 83 18.94 6.40 -12.55
C GLU A 83 17.84 7.32 -12.02
N THR A 84 17.59 7.33 -10.69
CA THR A 84 16.50 8.09 -10.04
C THR A 84 16.41 9.55 -10.51
N GLY A 85 17.53 10.26 -10.58
CA GLY A 85 17.56 11.65 -11.04
C GLY A 85 17.03 11.84 -12.47
N PHE A 86 17.29 10.90 -13.37
CA PHE A 86 16.85 10.94 -14.76
C PHE A 86 15.42 10.42 -14.93
N ILE A 87 15.01 9.46 -14.09
CA ILE A 87 13.62 8.99 -14.01
C ILE A 87 12.70 10.14 -13.55
N ILE A 88 13.11 10.89 -12.53
CA ILE A 88 12.38 12.08 -12.05
C ILE A 88 12.27 13.13 -13.16
N ASP A 89 13.35 13.38 -13.92
CA ASP A 89 13.32 14.34 -15.03
C ASP A 89 12.29 13.93 -16.10
N GLU A 90 12.25 12.65 -16.49
CA GLU A 90 11.26 12.18 -17.47
C GLU A 90 9.84 12.22 -16.91
N PHE A 91 9.61 11.78 -15.67
CA PHE A 91 8.30 11.90 -15.02
C PHE A 91 7.77 13.34 -15.06
N LEU A 92 8.61 14.31 -14.69
CA LEU A 92 8.25 15.73 -14.72
C LEU A 92 8.02 16.23 -16.16
N ASN A 93 8.79 15.74 -17.14
CA ASN A 93 8.55 16.07 -18.55
C ASN A 93 7.21 15.53 -19.06
N GLN A 94 6.90 14.26 -18.78
CA GLN A 94 5.61 13.66 -19.12
C GLN A 94 4.46 14.43 -18.46
N CYS A 95 4.58 14.79 -17.18
CA CYS A 95 3.60 15.64 -16.51
C CYS A 95 3.48 17.02 -17.15
N ALA A 96 4.58 17.63 -17.59
CA ALA A 96 4.58 18.95 -18.21
C ALA A 96 3.88 18.94 -19.58
N GLU A 97 4.02 17.84 -20.32
CA GLU A 97 3.46 17.64 -21.67
C GLU A 97 2.00 17.17 -21.66
N SER A 98 1.50 16.66 -20.53
CA SER A 98 0.14 16.12 -20.43
C SER A 98 -0.92 17.19 -20.24
N ASP A 99 -1.95 17.22 -21.08
CA ASP A 99 -3.06 18.19 -20.96
C ASP A 99 -4.02 17.88 -19.79
N ASP A 100 -4.01 16.64 -19.31
CA ASP A 100 -4.85 16.15 -18.22
C ASP A 100 -4.13 16.14 -16.86
N VAL A 101 -2.99 16.82 -16.72
CA VAL A 101 -2.31 17.00 -15.44
C VAL A 101 -2.23 18.49 -15.15
N GLU A 102 -2.91 18.97 -14.10
CA GLU A 102 -2.89 20.38 -13.68
C GLU A 102 -1.93 20.60 -12.51
N TYR A 103 -1.82 19.59 -11.63
CA TYR A 103 -0.95 19.61 -10.45
C TYR A 103 -0.09 18.35 -10.37
N VAL A 104 1.03 18.43 -9.66
CA VAL A 104 1.85 17.26 -9.28
C VAL A 104 1.89 17.14 -7.76
N LEU A 105 1.51 15.99 -7.24
CA LEU A 105 1.56 15.66 -5.82
C LEU A 105 2.65 14.60 -5.58
N ILE A 106 3.47 14.79 -4.55
CA ILE A 106 4.52 13.83 -4.17
C ILE A 106 4.39 13.44 -2.69
N SER A 107 4.00 12.19 -2.43
CA SER A 107 3.64 11.67 -1.10
C SER A 107 4.84 11.20 -0.24
N GLY A 108 5.96 11.91 -0.30
CA GLY A 108 7.12 11.65 0.56
C GLY A 108 8.22 10.79 -0.06
N ASP A 109 9.28 10.62 0.72
CA ASP A 109 10.54 9.97 0.35
C ASP A 109 11.14 10.58 -0.92
N LEU A 110 11.30 11.90 -0.85
CA LEU A 110 11.84 12.74 -1.92
C LEU A 110 13.32 12.44 -2.19
N ALA A 111 14.10 12.15 -1.15
CA ALA A 111 15.53 11.88 -1.27
C ALA A 111 15.92 10.63 -0.46
N ASN A 112 16.68 9.72 -1.05
CA ASN A 112 17.06 8.44 -0.43
C ASN A 112 17.87 8.63 0.87
N ARG A 113 18.72 9.66 0.92
CA ARG A 113 19.54 10.03 2.10
C ARG A 113 19.17 11.40 2.69
N GLY A 114 17.95 11.87 2.41
CA GLY A 114 17.47 13.23 2.67
C GLY A 114 17.71 13.74 4.10
N ARG A 115 17.46 12.90 5.12
CA ARG A 115 17.71 13.22 6.53
C ARG A 115 19.13 13.69 6.78
N SER A 116 20.10 12.99 6.19
CA SER A 116 21.54 13.22 6.41
C SER A 116 22.19 14.13 5.36
N ARG A 117 21.56 14.28 4.20
CA ARG A 117 22.11 14.97 3.02
C ARG A 117 21.12 15.98 2.44
N PRO A 118 21.04 17.21 3.01
CA PRO A 118 20.16 18.26 2.50
C PRO A 118 20.42 18.64 1.03
N GLU A 119 21.62 18.38 0.50
CA GLU A 119 21.97 18.60 -0.91
C GLU A 119 21.14 17.77 -1.88
N ASP A 120 20.72 16.57 -1.48
CA ASP A 120 19.87 15.72 -2.29
C ASP A 120 18.46 16.35 -2.40
N HIS A 121 17.95 16.94 -1.32
CA HIS A 121 16.72 17.73 -1.35
C HIS A 121 16.84 19.00 -2.19
N LEU A 122 17.97 19.70 -2.13
CA LEU A 122 18.20 20.89 -2.96
C LEU A 122 18.20 20.55 -4.46
N ALA A 123 18.72 19.39 -4.84
CA ALA A 123 18.68 18.89 -6.21
C ALA A 123 17.24 18.58 -6.66
N VAL A 124 16.46 17.90 -5.83
CA VAL A 124 15.02 17.65 -6.09
C VAL A 124 14.28 18.97 -6.24
N ALA A 125 14.41 19.89 -5.28
CA ALA A 125 13.78 21.20 -5.32
C ALA A 125 14.14 21.99 -6.60
N GLN A 126 15.37 21.85 -7.10
CA GLN A 126 15.76 22.48 -8.36
C GLN A 126 15.02 21.87 -9.56
N LYS A 127 14.91 20.54 -9.63
CA LYS A 127 14.14 19.86 -10.69
C LYS A 127 12.67 20.29 -10.68
N LEU A 128 12.06 20.38 -9.50
CA LEU A 128 10.68 20.85 -9.33
C LEU A 128 10.51 22.31 -9.76
N ARG A 129 11.43 23.22 -9.37
CA ARG A 129 11.42 24.62 -9.84
C ARG A 129 11.50 24.73 -11.36
N ASP A 130 12.37 23.92 -11.98
CA ASP A 130 12.53 23.92 -13.43
C ASP A 130 11.26 23.40 -14.13
N PHE A 131 10.58 22.40 -13.53
CA PHE A 131 9.27 21.93 -13.97
C PHE A 131 8.19 23.02 -13.86
N GLU A 132 8.02 23.68 -12.72
CA GLU A 132 6.99 24.73 -12.54
C GLU A 132 7.25 25.90 -13.51
N LYS A 133 8.51 26.29 -13.67
CA LYS A 133 8.91 27.34 -14.62
C LYS A 133 8.62 26.97 -16.07
N LYS A 134 8.80 25.69 -16.45
CA LYS A 134 8.56 25.18 -17.81
C LYS A 134 7.07 25.04 -18.11
N SER A 135 6.32 24.47 -17.18
CA SER A 135 4.93 24.02 -17.39
C SER A 135 3.87 25.00 -16.90
N GLY A 136 4.21 25.84 -15.91
CA GLY A 136 3.24 26.64 -15.16
C GLY A 136 2.34 25.83 -14.21
N LYS A 137 2.62 24.53 -14.03
CA LYS A 137 1.85 23.62 -13.16
C LYS A 137 2.50 23.58 -11.79
N GLU A 138 1.68 23.61 -10.74
CA GLU A 138 2.16 23.66 -9.35
C GLU A 138 2.48 22.26 -8.81
N VAL A 139 3.49 22.18 -7.94
CA VAL A 139 3.87 20.96 -7.24
C VAL A 139 3.55 21.08 -5.75
N TYR A 140 3.02 20.01 -5.16
CA TYR A 140 2.75 19.88 -3.73
C TYR A 140 3.49 18.66 -3.19
N VAL A 141 4.35 18.86 -2.19
CA VAL A 141 5.12 17.76 -1.57
C VAL A 141 4.78 17.60 -0.09
N ILE A 142 4.96 16.41 0.45
CA ILE A 142 5.06 16.15 1.88
C ILE A 142 6.32 15.33 2.16
N ASN A 143 6.79 15.27 3.40
CA ASN A 143 7.95 14.46 3.77
C ASN A 143 7.58 12.98 3.95
N GLY A 144 8.52 12.11 3.61
CA GLY A 144 8.54 10.71 4.02
C GLY A 144 9.58 10.44 5.10
N ASN A 145 9.77 9.16 5.40
CA ASN A 145 10.62 8.72 6.49
C ASN A 145 12.11 8.85 6.14
N HIS A 146 12.50 9.08 4.89
CA HIS A 146 13.88 9.34 4.48
C HIS A 146 14.26 10.82 4.45
N ASP A 147 13.29 11.73 4.61
CA ASP A 147 13.48 13.14 4.26
C ASP A 147 13.91 14.02 5.43
N ALA A 148 13.16 14.02 6.54
CA ALA A 148 13.38 14.96 7.64
C ALA A 148 13.18 14.32 9.01
N SER A 149 13.94 14.80 10.01
CA SER A 149 13.76 14.45 11.42
C SER A 149 14.32 15.53 12.35
N ASN A 150 13.94 15.52 13.62
CA ASN A 150 14.35 16.56 14.58
C ASN A 150 15.84 16.54 14.94
N ASP A 151 16.53 15.44 14.64
CA ASP A 151 17.88 15.13 15.11
C ASP A 151 18.87 14.87 13.97
N GLN A 152 18.51 15.24 12.74
CA GLN A 152 19.33 15.04 11.54
C GLN A 152 19.62 16.37 10.83
N ALA A 153 20.44 16.32 9.78
CA ALA A 153 20.88 17.52 9.05
C ALA A 153 19.71 18.25 8.39
N THR A 154 18.73 17.51 7.87
CA THR A 154 17.45 18.06 7.40
C THR A 154 16.43 18.01 8.52
N THR A 155 16.26 19.14 9.23
CA THR A 155 15.16 19.33 10.20
C THR A 155 13.84 19.59 9.48
N PHE A 156 12.72 19.55 10.21
CA PHE A 156 11.41 19.91 9.63
C PHE A 156 11.37 21.34 9.13
N GLU A 157 11.97 22.29 9.85
CA GLU A 157 12.09 23.68 9.39
C GLU A 157 12.92 23.75 8.11
N ARG A 158 14.04 23.03 8.06
CA ARG A 158 14.90 23.02 6.87
C ARG A 158 14.20 22.40 5.66
N PHE A 159 13.43 21.34 5.86
CA PHE A 159 12.61 20.73 4.81
C PHE A 159 11.59 21.74 4.26
N LYS A 160 10.84 22.41 5.16
CA LYS A 160 9.89 23.46 4.79
C LYS A 160 10.55 24.64 4.06
N GLU A 161 11.78 25.01 4.44
CA GLU A 161 12.55 26.04 3.73
C GLU A 161 12.97 25.61 2.32
N ILE A 162 13.47 24.38 2.16
CA ILE A 162 13.94 23.87 0.86
C ILE A 162 12.76 23.73 -0.11
N TYR A 163 11.62 23.29 0.39
CA TYR A 163 10.42 23.04 -0.40
C TYR A 163 9.37 24.13 -0.28
N ALA A 164 9.75 25.36 0.15
CA ALA A 164 8.80 26.44 0.42
C ALA A 164 7.81 26.69 -0.74
N GLU A 165 8.34 26.73 -1.96
CA GLU A 165 7.60 26.93 -3.21
C GLU A 165 6.58 25.81 -3.49
N PHE A 166 6.81 24.59 -2.99
CA PHE A 166 6.05 23.39 -3.33
C PHE A 166 5.00 23.03 -2.28
N GLY A 167 4.15 24.03 -1.98
CA GLY A 167 2.97 23.92 -1.13
C GLY A 167 2.99 24.77 0.14
N TYR A 168 4.15 25.04 0.74
CA TYR A 168 4.23 25.75 2.03
C TYR A 168 4.00 27.26 1.91
N ASP A 169 4.49 27.91 0.87
CA ASP A 169 4.28 29.35 0.62
C ASP A 169 2.82 29.68 0.27
N HIS A 170 2.10 28.70 -0.28
CA HIS A 170 0.68 28.78 -0.63
C HIS A 170 -0.22 28.17 0.45
N ALA A 171 0.33 27.72 1.57
CA ALA A 171 -0.42 27.04 2.61
C ALA A 171 -1.35 28.02 3.34
N LEU A 172 -2.59 27.59 3.54
CA LEU A 172 -3.58 28.26 4.39
C LEU A 172 -3.19 28.17 5.88
N THR A 173 -2.59 27.04 6.26
CA THR A 173 -1.99 26.82 7.57
C THR A 173 -0.90 25.77 7.47
N THR A 174 0.15 25.96 8.26
CA THR A 174 1.24 25.00 8.46
C THR A 174 1.29 24.61 9.94
N ARG A 175 1.71 23.37 10.22
CA ARG A 175 2.01 22.93 11.58
C ARG A 175 3.44 23.34 11.95
N ALA A 176 3.61 23.75 13.21
CA ALA A 176 4.89 24.24 13.69
C ALA A 176 5.87 23.10 13.99
N ASP A 177 5.33 21.99 14.50
CA ASP A 177 6.03 20.84 15.08
C ASP A 177 6.32 19.70 14.09
N ASP A 178 5.84 19.82 12.85
CA ASP A 178 6.07 18.86 11.76
C ASP A 178 5.95 19.55 10.39
N CYS A 179 5.94 18.76 9.30
CA CYS A 179 5.86 19.26 7.93
C CYS A 179 4.42 19.34 7.38
N SER A 180 3.38 19.16 8.19
CA SER A 180 2.00 19.16 7.68
C SER A 180 1.52 20.56 7.31
N TYR A 181 0.70 20.66 6.26
CA TYR A 181 0.07 21.91 5.83
C TYR A 181 -1.23 21.65 5.05
N THR A 182 -1.97 22.71 4.74
CA THR A 182 -3.12 22.64 3.84
C THR A 182 -3.06 23.69 2.75
N ALA A 183 -3.40 23.31 1.53
CA ALA A 183 -3.49 24.20 0.38
C ALA A 183 -4.78 23.92 -0.40
N ASP A 184 -5.27 24.90 -1.15
CA ASP A 184 -6.42 24.70 -2.02
C ASP A 184 -5.95 24.11 -3.36
N LEU A 185 -6.66 23.09 -3.87
CA LEU A 185 -6.46 22.54 -5.21
C LEU A 185 -7.68 22.91 -6.05
N GLY A 186 -7.50 23.85 -6.97
CA GLY A 186 -8.60 24.49 -7.69
C GLY A 186 -9.66 25.10 -6.75
N GLU A 187 -10.89 25.21 -7.25
CA GLU A 187 -11.96 25.87 -6.50
C GLU A 187 -12.69 24.95 -5.52
N LYS A 188 -12.83 23.66 -5.85
CA LYS A 188 -13.66 22.70 -5.09
C LYS A 188 -12.91 21.82 -4.10
N TYR A 189 -11.57 21.78 -4.11
CA TYR A 189 -10.83 20.83 -3.30
C TYR A 189 -9.82 21.53 -2.37
N ARG A 190 -9.52 20.87 -1.27
CA ARG A 190 -8.49 21.28 -0.31
C ARG A 190 -7.60 20.09 0.01
N LEU A 191 -6.32 20.23 -0.28
CA LEU A 191 -5.28 19.29 0.12
C LEU A 191 -4.96 19.45 1.60
N ILE A 192 -4.92 18.33 2.30
CA ILE A 192 -4.32 18.17 3.63
C ILE A 192 -3.08 17.30 3.42
N ALA A 193 -1.92 17.94 3.33
CA ALA A 193 -0.63 17.28 3.27
C ALA A 193 -0.18 16.97 4.71
N LEU A 194 -0.18 15.70 5.08
CA LEU A 194 -0.04 15.24 6.46
C LEU A 194 1.28 14.51 6.67
N ASP A 195 2.12 15.07 7.55
CA ASP A 195 3.35 14.40 8.00
C ASP A 195 3.00 13.24 8.93
N THR A 196 3.14 12.01 8.42
CA THR A 196 2.90 10.77 9.18
C THR A 196 4.15 10.22 9.85
N ASN A 197 5.30 10.87 9.74
CA ASN A 197 6.58 10.31 10.17
C ASN A 197 6.80 10.46 11.67
N HIS A 198 7.45 9.46 12.28
CA HIS A 198 7.96 9.60 13.63
C HIS A 198 9.19 10.52 13.64
N ALA A 199 9.20 11.49 14.55
CA ALA A 199 10.18 12.58 14.58
C ALA A 199 11.65 12.15 14.72
N THR A 200 11.92 10.92 15.15
CA THR A 200 13.27 10.35 15.35
C THR A 200 13.42 8.90 14.91
N LYS A 201 12.33 8.20 14.57
CA LYS A 201 12.39 6.77 14.22
C LYS A 201 12.15 6.63 12.73
N SER A 202 13.08 5.99 12.03
CA SER A 202 13.17 6.07 10.57
C SER A 202 12.10 5.31 9.79
N THR A 203 11.21 4.57 10.43
CA THR A 203 10.23 3.73 9.73
C THR A 203 8.89 3.69 10.46
N GLU A 204 8.83 4.18 11.71
CA GLU A 204 7.58 4.17 12.45
C GLU A 204 6.74 5.38 12.07
N ASP A 205 5.42 5.20 12.06
CA ASP A 205 4.49 6.31 12.04
C ASP A 205 4.62 7.16 13.32
N GLY A 206 4.38 8.45 13.15
CA GLY A 206 4.32 9.47 14.19
C GLY A 206 2.95 10.11 14.31
N MET A 207 1.87 9.35 14.06
CA MET A 207 0.52 9.86 14.21
C MET A 207 0.16 10.07 15.70
N THR A 208 -0.31 11.27 16.03
CA THR A 208 -0.72 11.64 17.39
C THR A 208 -2.17 12.10 17.45
N ALA A 209 -2.72 12.19 18.66
CA ALA A 209 -4.04 12.75 18.87
C ALA A 209 -4.13 14.23 18.46
N GLU A 210 -3.05 15.01 18.61
CA GLU A 210 -3.00 16.39 18.12
C GLU A 210 -3.05 16.46 16.59
N LYS A 211 -2.30 15.60 15.87
CA LYS A 211 -2.35 15.52 14.41
C LYS A 211 -3.75 15.15 13.93
N LEU A 212 -4.39 14.13 14.53
CA LEU A 212 -5.77 13.75 14.21
C LEU A 212 -6.77 14.88 14.47
N LYS A 213 -6.62 15.60 15.59
CA LYS A 213 -7.46 16.76 15.90
C LYS A 213 -7.28 17.86 14.86
N TRP A 214 -6.05 18.13 14.44
CA TRP A 214 -5.76 19.11 13.42
C TRP A 214 -6.38 18.72 12.07
N VAL A 215 -6.23 17.46 11.61
CA VAL A 215 -6.89 16.98 10.38
C VAL A 215 -8.41 17.16 10.45
N LYS A 216 -9.04 16.84 11.58
CA LYS A 216 -10.48 17.08 11.79
C LYS A 216 -10.86 18.54 11.66
N GLU A 217 -10.05 19.44 12.20
CA GLU A 217 -10.26 20.89 12.11
C GLU A 217 -10.13 21.36 10.65
N GLN A 218 -9.11 20.89 9.93
CA GLN A 218 -8.91 21.24 8.52
C GLN A 218 -10.01 20.70 7.61
N ALA A 219 -10.45 19.46 7.79
CA ALA A 219 -11.58 18.90 7.04
C ALA A 219 -12.88 19.69 7.28
N LYS A 220 -13.12 20.15 8.51
CA LYS A 220 -14.26 21.02 8.84
C LYS A 220 -14.15 22.40 8.19
N LEU A 221 -12.95 22.98 8.16
CA LEU A 221 -12.70 24.27 7.51
C LEU A 221 -12.87 24.16 6.00
N ALA A 222 -12.33 23.11 5.36
CA ALA A 222 -12.57 22.81 3.94
C ALA A 222 -14.07 22.80 3.62
N LYS A 223 -14.84 22.02 4.38
CA LYS A 223 -16.29 21.94 4.20
C LYS A 223 -17.00 23.27 4.43
N LYS A 224 -16.58 24.05 5.42
CA LYS A 224 -17.13 25.39 5.68
C LYS A 224 -16.88 26.34 4.50
N ASP A 225 -15.74 26.19 3.85
CA ASP A 225 -15.33 26.99 2.69
C ASP A 225 -15.88 26.42 1.37
N GLY A 226 -16.76 25.41 1.43
CA GLY A 226 -17.38 24.80 0.24
C GLY A 226 -16.48 23.82 -0.51
N LYS A 227 -15.37 23.37 0.10
CA LYS A 227 -14.36 22.49 -0.50
C LYS A 227 -14.39 21.08 0.08
N TYR A 228 -14.01 20.10 -0.74
CA TYR A 228 -13.83 18.71 -0.35
C TYR A 228 -12.39 18.44 0.08
N PRO A 229 -12.16 17.82 1.26
CA PRO A 229 -10.83 17.52 1.73
C PRO A 229 -10.24 16.28 1.04
N ILE A 230 -9.02 16.39 0.53
CA ILE A 230 -8.17 15.32 0.01
C ILE A 230 -6.98 15.19 0.93
N VAL A 231 -6.53 13.98 1.27
CA VAL A 231 -5.34 13.77 2.10
C VAL A 231 -4.19 13.22 1.26
N MET A 232 -2.99 13.75 1.44
CA MET A 232 -1.74 13.17 0.96
C MET A 232 -0.83 12.94 2.16
N MET A 233 -0.29 11.73 2.30
CA MET A 233 0.58 11.36 3.42
C MET A 233 1.52 10.22 3.02
N HIS A 234 2.59 9.99 3.77
CA HIS A 234 3.59 9.00 3.35
C HIS A 234 3.22 7.54 3.68
N HIS A 235 3.03 7.22 4.96
CA HIS A 235 2.63 5.88 5.43
C HIS A 235 1.24 5.51 4.90
N ASN A 236 0.97 4.21 4.70
CA ASN A 236 -0.37 3.78 4.30
C ASN A 236 -1.40 3.99 5.42
N LEU A 237 -2.65 4.30 5.05
CA LEU A 237 -3.80 4.38 5.94
C LEU A 237 -4.56 3.06 6.01
N LEU A 238 -4.54 2.24 4.97
CA LEU A 238 -5.17 0.93 4.92
C LEU A 238 -4.11 -0.12 4.59
N ASP A 239 -4.47 -1.41 4.73
CA ASP A 239 -3.55 -2.46 4.36
C ASP A 239 -3.54 -2.59 2.84
N HIS A 240 -2.38 -2.43 2.21
CA HIS A 240 -2.17 -2.70 0.77
C HIS A 240 -1.49 -4.06 0.53
N LEU A 241 -1.21 -4.75 1.62
CA LEU A 241 -0.83 -6.14 1.64
C LEU A 241 -1.54 -6.77 2.85
N PRO A 242 -2.37 -7.80 2.71
CA PRO A 242 -3.15 -8.33 3.84
C PRO A 242 -2.32 -8.85 5.03
N ILE A 243 -1.00 -9.08 4.84
CA ILE A 243 -0.03 -9.42 5.88
C ILE A 243 0.94 -8.27 6.23
N GLN A 244 0.72 -7.07 5.71
CA GLN A 244 1.52 -5.87 5.97
C GLN A 244 1.68 -5.63 7.47
N ARG A 245 0.63 -5.87 8.26
CA ARG A 245 0.67 -5.73 9.73
C ARG A 245 1.64 -6.68 10.44
N VAL A 246 2.08 -7.73 9.76
CA VAL A 246 3.05 -8.72 10.27
C VAL A 246 4.43 -8.46 9.68
N LEU A 247 4.53 -8.28 8.36
CA LEU A 247 5.81 -8.13 7.66
C LEU A 247 6.36 -6.70 7.67
N SER A 248 5.47 -5.72 7.52
CA SER A 248 5.76 -4.29 7.34
C SER A 248 4.97 -3.44 8.34
N ARG A 249 4.86 -3.90 9.60
CA ARG A 249 3.95 -3.28 10.61
C ARG A 249 4.15 -1.77 10.79
N ASN A 250 5.37 -1.30 10.59
CA ASN A 250 5.71 0.11 10.76
C ASN A 250 5.33 0.96 9.54
N PHE A 251 4.99 0.34 8.41
CA PHE A 251 4.72 1.03 7.15
C PHE A 251 3.28 1.56 7.07
N ILE A 252 2.44 1.11 7.99
CA ILE A 252 1.04 1.49 8.12
C ILE A 252 0.83 2.31 9.39
N VAL A 253 -0.08 3.29 9.34
CA VAL A 253 -0.45 4.13 10.48
C VAL A 253 -0.90 3.28 11.68
N LYS A 254 -0.47 3.63 12.90
CA LYS A 254 -1.00 2.96 14.10
C LYS A 254 -2.50 3.25 14.26
N PHE A 255 -3.27 2.22 14.58
CA PHE A 255 -4.74 2.27 14.67
C PHE A 255 -5.44 2.67 13.35
N HIS A 256 -4.86 2.26 12.23
CA HIS A 256 -5.27 2.58 10.88
C HIS A 256 -6.80 2.56 10.62
N PHE A 257 -7.53 1.49 10.99
CA PHE A 257 -8.99 1.44 10.80
C PHE A 257 -9.75 2.48 11.62
N THR A 258 -9.27 2.82 12.81
CA THR A 258 -9.87 3.91 13.61
C THR A 258 -9.62 5.24 12.91
N THR A 259 -8.44 5.45 12.35
CA THR A 259 -8.11 6.66 11.59
C THR A 259 -8.93 6.74 10.30
N ALA A 260 -9.09 5.63 9.56
CA ALA A 260 -9.90 5.55 8.35
C ALA A 260 -11.38 5.82 8.62
N GLU A 261 -11.95 5.25 9.70
CA GLU A 261 -13.31 5.55 10.17
C GLU A 261 -13.48 7.06 10.41
N LEU A 262 -12.54 7.67 11.13
CA LEU A 262 -12.58 9.10 11.43
C LEU A 262 -12.45 9.96 10.16
N PHE A 263 -11.53 9.64 9.27
CA PHE A 263 -11.31 10.39 8.03
C PHE A 263 -12.54 10.31 7.13
N ALA A 264 -13.09 9.11 6.92
CA ALA A 264 -14.31 8.89 6.16
C ALA A 264 -15.49 9.72 6.72
N ASP A 265 -15.65 9.72 8.05
CA ASP A 265 -16.71 10.48 8.73
C ASP A 265 -16.48 11.99 8.77
N TRP A 266 -15.25 12.44 8.54
CA TRP A 266 -14.93 13.87 8.36
C TRP A 266 -15.11 14.33 6.90
N GLY A 267 -15.51 13.42 6.01
CA GLY A 267 -15.79 13.70 4.61
C GLY A 267 -14.55 13.61 3.72
N ILE A 268 -13.47 12.97 4.18
CA ILE A 268 -12.31 12.62 3.35
C ILE A 268 -12.66 11.34 2.61
N LYS A 269 -12.65 11.38 1.28
CA LYS A 269 -12.93 10.21 0.43
C LYS A 269 -11.66 9.60 -0.15
N THR A 270 -10.62 10.40 -0.38
CA THR A 270 -9.38 9.95 -1.03
C THR A 270 -8.16 10.29 -0.19
N VAL A 271 -7.28 9.31 -0.05
CA VAL A 271 -5.97 9.41 0.60
C VAL A 271 -4.93 8.88 -0.36
N PHE A 272 -3.86 9.64 -0.58
CA PHE A 272 -2.74 9.25 -1.43
C PHE A 272 -1.54 8.93 -0.55
N THR A 273 -1.03 7.70 -0.67
CA THR A 273 0.05 7.15 0.16
C THR A 273 1.15 6.50 -0.67
N GLY A 274 2.26 6.14 0.00
CA GLY A 274 3.41 5.49 -0.59
C GLY A 274 4.05 4.49 0.37
N HIS A 275 5.37 4.57 0.55
CA HIS A 275 6.18 3.88 1.55
C HIS A 275 6.31 2.35 1.42
N GLU A 276 5.22 1.63 1.11
CA GLU A 276 5.25 0.17 0.82
C GLU A 276 5.80 -0.13 -0.58
N HIS A 277 5.88 0.90 -1.44
CA HIS A 277 6.36 0.84 -2.82
C HIS A 277 5.50 -0.04 -3.74
N CYS A 278 4.27 -0.39 -3.35
CA CYS A 278 3.31 -1.09 -4.20
C CYS A 278 2.31 -0.13 -4.85
N SER A 279 1.85 -0.50 -6.05
CA SER A 279 0.71 0.16 -6.69
C SER A 279 -0.56 -0.57 -6.27
N ASP A 280 -1.33 0.00 -5.34
CA ASP A 280 -2.57 -0.61 -4.87
C ASP A 280 -3.65 0.43 -4.51
N ALA A 281 -4.93 0.04 -4.57
CA ALA A 281 -6.08 0.87 -4.22
C ALA A 281 -7.09 0.08 -3.38
N THR A 282 -7.19 0.41 -2.09
CA THR A 282 -8.09 -0.27 -1.15
C THR A 282 -9.18 0.66 -0.61
N VAL A 283 -10.27 0.10 -0.08
CA VAL A 283 -11.44 0.85 0.37
C VAL A 283 -11.90 0.48 1.77
N TYR A 284 -12.16 1.51 2.58
CA TYR A 284 -12.81 1.41 3.86
C TYR A 284 -14.23 1.98 3.81
N THR A 285 -15.18 1.33 4.48
CA THR A 285 -16.54 1.86 4.67
C THR A 285 -16.82 2.05 6.14
N SER A 286 -17.08 3.29 6.55
CA SER A 286 -17.33 3.63 7.94
C SER A 286 -18.64 3.05 8.46
N ALA A 287 -18.84 3.06 9.78
CA ALA A 287 -20.11 2.65 10.39
C ALA A 287 -21.30 3.49 9.87
N LEU A 288 -21.05 4.75 9.49
CA LEU A 288 -22.05 5.66 8.90
C LEU A 288 -22.26 5.44 7.40
N GLY A 289 -21.48 4.55 6.78
CA GLY A 289 -21.56 4.23 5.36
C GLY A 289 -20.71 5.13 4.46
N ASN A 290 -19.88 6.00 5.03
CA ASN A 290 -18.95 6.84 4.25
C ASN A 290 -17.81 5.97 3.73
N ARG A 291 -17.46 6.11 2.45
CA ARG A 291 -16.35 5.38 1.84
C ARG A 291 -15.10 6.26 1.78
N LEU A 292 -13.97 5.66 2.12
CA LEU A 292 -12.64 6.22 1.96
C LEU A 292 -11.78 5.24 1.16
N TYR A 293 -11.05 5.77 0.20
CA TYR A 293 -10.13 5.04 -0.66
C TYR A 293 -8.71 5.48 -0.33
N ASP A 294 -7.84 4.52 -0.06
CA ASP A 294 -6.40 4.72 0.07
C ASP A 294 -5.75 4.25 -1.23
N PHE A 295 -4.98 5.13 -1.86
CA PHE A 295 -4.24 4.85 -3.09
C PHE A 295 -2.76 4.84 -2.76
N ALA A 296 -2.19 3.64 -2.59
CA ALA A 296 -0.76 3.45 -2.52
C ALA A 296 -0.17 3.60 -3.92
N THR A 297 0.79 4.52 -4.05
CA THR A 297 1.56 4.70 -5.27
C THR A 297 2.90 4.00 -5.09
N THR A 298 3.27 3.20 -6.09
CA THR A 298 4.57 2.53 -6.11
C THR A 298 5.73 3.53 -6.10
N SER A 299 6.93 3.06 -5.77
CA SER A 299 8.12 3.90 -5.85
C SER A 299 8.45 4.22 -7.30
N LEU A 300 8.61 5.50 -7.61
CA LEU A 300 9.08 5.93 -8.92
C LEU A 300 10.53 5.48 -9.18
N ALA A 301 11.30 5.14 -8.14
CA ALA A 301 12.70 4.69 -8.23
C ALA A 301 12.86 3.17 -8.44
N MET A 302 11.77 2.40 -8.43
CA MET A 302 11.76 0.94 -8.53
C MET A 302 10.73 0.49 -9.56
N TYR A 303 10.87 -0.73 -10.12
CA TYR A 303 9.79 -1.31 -10.92
C TYR A 303 8.44 -1.20 -10.20
N PRO A 304 7.38 -0.72 -10.87
CA PRO A 304 7.27 -0.52 -12.33
C PRO A 304 7.61 0.88 -12.88
N LEU A 305 8.20 1.78 -12.09
CA LEU A 305 8.49 3.17 -12.47
C LEU A 305 7.21 3.96 -12.79
N GLU A 306 6.18 3.77 -11.99
CA GLU A 306 4.85 4.32 -12.24
C GLU A 306 4.48 5.46 -11.30
N TYR A 307 3.60 6.32 -11.81
CA TYR A 307 2.88 7.35 -11.09
C TYR A 307 1.40 7.23 -11.46
N ARG A 308 0.51 7.85 -10.66
CA ARG A 308 -0.93 7.86 -10.92
C ARG A 308 -1.36 9.18 -11.51
N VAL A 309 -2.34 9.17 -12.40
CA VAL A 309 -3.10 10.37 -12.80
C VAL A 309 -4.51 10.22 -12.26
N ILE A 310 -5.00 11.24 -11.56
CA ILE A 310 -6.31 11.23 -10.92
C ILE A 310 -7.13 12.40 -11.44
N GLU A 311 -8.30 12.10 -12.01
CA GLU A 311 -9.25 13.07 -12.53
C GLU A 311 -10.51 13.08 -11.67
N TYR A 312 -10.83 14.21 -11.06
CA TYR A 312 -12.03 14.43 -10.27
C TYR A 312 -13.05 15.21 -11.08
N ASN A 313 -14.30 14.76 -11.03
CA ASN A 313 -15.47 15.59 -11.29
C ASN A 313 -16.55 15.32 -10.24
N ASP A 314 -17.68 16.03 -10.34
CA ASP A 314 -18.76 15.92 -9.35
C ASP A 314 -19.35 14.49 -9.24
N ASN A 315 -19.31 13.71 -10.31
CA ASN A 315 -19.95 12.39 -10.38
C ASN A 315 -18.98 11.24 -10.12
N GLU A 316 -17.75 11.37 -10.60
CA GLU A 316 -16.77 10.29 -10.59
C GLU A 316 -15.35 10.81 -10.36
N ILE A 317 -14.51 9.93 -9.81
CA ILE A 317 -13.06 10.10 -9.74
C ILE A 317 -12.46 8.96 -10.54
N LYS A 318 -11.74 9.29 -11.59
CA LYS A 318 -10.97 8.32 -12.38
C LYS A 318 -9.54 8.34 -11.91
N TYR A 319 -8.92 7.18 -11.97
CA TYR A 319 -7.51 7.04 -11.69
C TYR A 319 -6.92 6.04 -12.69
N GLU A 320 -5.71 6.31 -13.12
CA GLU A 320 -4.92 5.42 -13.96
C GLU A 320 -3.44 5.49 -13.59
N THR A 321 -2.70 4.41 -13.81
CA THR A 321 -1.25 4.41 -13.69
C THR A 321 -0.59 4.68 -15.03
N ARG A 322 0.49 5.45 -14.99
CA ARG A 322 1.37 5.73 -16.14
C ARG A 322 2.80 5.43 -15.74
N SER A 323 3.59 4.92 -16.68
CA SER A 323 4.99 4.54 -16.44
C SER A 323 5.96 5.52 -17.10
N VAL A 324 7.09 5.76 -16.45
CA VAL A 324 8.26 6.37 -17.09
C VAL A 324 8.86 5.33 -18.06
N ASP A 325 8.83 5.65 -19.35
CA ASP A 325 9.14 4.70 -20.43
C ASP A 325 10.56 4.87 -21.00
N LYS A 326 11.22 5.99 -20.70
CA LYS A 326 12.58 6.31 -21.14
C LYS A 326 13.28 7.24 -20.15
N ILE A 327 14.58 7.39 -20.30
CA ILE A 327 15.40 8.39 -19.59
C ILE A 327 16.48 8.95 -20.53
N ASP A 328 17.18 10.01 -20.11
CA ASP A 328 18.35 10.49 -20.85
C ASP A 328 19.57 9.58 -20.63
N TYR A 329 19.71 8.58 -21.48
CA TYR A 329 20.83 7.62 -21.42
C TYR A 329 22.20 8.26 -21.67
N ALA A 330 22.26 9.35 -22.44
CA ALA A 330 23.52 10.03 -22.71
C ALA A 330 23.99 10.77 -21.45
N ALA A 331 23.07 11.45 -20.77
CA ALA A 331 23.35 12.09 -19.49
C ALA A 331 23.67 11.05 -18.39
N LEU A 332 22.96 9.92 -18.35
CA LEU A 332 23.23 8.81 -17.43
C LEU A 332 24.67 8.29 -17.57
N THR A 333 25.07 7.94 -18.79
CA THR A 333 26.42 7.40 -19.05
C THR A 333 27.54 8.43 -18.93
N ALA A 334 27.22 9.72 -19.04
CA ALA A 334 28.14 10.80 -18.75
C ALA A 334 28.34 11.02 -17.23
N ALA A 335 27.28 10.83 -16.44
CA ALA A 335 27.30 10.99 -14.99
C ALA A 335 27.94 9.79 -14.26
N THR A 336 27.63 8.57 -14.71
CA THR A 336 28.07 7.32 -14.07
C THR A 336 28.77 6.42 -15.08
N LYS A 337 30.01 6.06 -14.77
CA LYS A 337 30.79 5.08 -15.54
C LYS A 337 30.38 3.65 -15.19
N GLY A 338 30.69 2.71 -16.07
CA GLY A 338 30.53 1.27 -15.79
C GLY A 338 29.29 0.62 -16.39
N TYR A 339 28.32 1.40 -16.92
CA TYR A 339 27.26 0.82 -17.74
C TYR A 339 27.84 0.14 -18.98
N THR A 340 27.38 -1.08 -19.23
CA THR A 340 27.71 -1.83 -20.45
C THR A 340 26.79 -1.43 -21.61
N ASP A 341 27.25 -1.61 -22.84
CA ASP A 341 26.42 -1.38 -24.05
C ASP A 341 25.15 -2.24 -24.04
N GLU A 342 25.21 -3.43 -23.44
CA GLU A 342 24.09 -4.36 -23.28
C GLU A 342 23.05 -3.80 -22.31
N GLN A 343 23.45 -3.27 -21.14
CA GLN A 343 22.54 -2.62 -20.19
C GLN A 343 21.86 -1.40 -20.82
N ILE A 344 22.63 -0.52 -21.49
CA ILE A 344 22.06 0.65 -22.17
C ILE A 344 21.10 0.23 -23.28
N SER A 345 21.44 -0.80 -24.05
CA SER A 345 20.57 -1.30 -25.13
C SER A 345 19.29 -1.93 -24.58
N ALA A 346 19.37 -2.65 -23.46
CA ALA A 346 18.21 -3.24 -22.79
C ALA A 346 17.28 -2.16 -22.24
N MET A 347 17.81 -1.14 -21.55
CA MET A 347 17.01 -0.01 -21.07
C MET A 347 16.34 0.78 -22.20
N LYS A 348 17.03 1.00 -23.33
CA LYS A 348 16.46 1.67 -24.51
C LYS A 348 15.36 0.87 -25.20
N LYS A 349 15.44 -0.46 -25.13
CA LYS A 349 14.45 -1.34 -25.73
C LYS A 349 13.15 -1.29 -24.95
N ASP A 350 13.23 -1.39 -23.63
CA ASP A 350 12.08 -1.36 -22.72
C ASP A 350 12.57 -1.08 -21.29
N LEU A 351 12.44 0.17 -20.84
CA LEU A 351 12.91 0.59 -19.52
C LEU A 351 12.15 -0.12 -18.39
N ARG A 352 10.85 -0.37 -18.58
CA ARG A 352 10.00 -1.04 -17.59
C ARG A 352 10.35 -2.52 -17.48
N ALA A 353 10.63 -3.19 -18.60
CA ALA A 353 11.14 -4.56 -18.56
C ALA A 353 12.55 -4.63 -17.95
N PHE A 354 13.41 -3.63 -18.21
CA PHE A 354 14.71 -3.55 -17.56
C PHE A 354 14.58 -3.38 -16.04
N SER A 355 13.73 -2.47 -15.57
CA SER A 355 13.51 -2.26 -14.14
C SER A 355 12.89 -3.50 -13.48
N LYS A 356 12.02 -4.25 -14.18
CA LYS A 356 11.52 -5.56 -13.70
C LYS A 356 12.68 -6.53 -13.46
N GLY A 357 13.58 -6.69 -14.43
CA GLY A 357 14.74 -7.57 -14.26
C GLY A 357 15.69 -7.10 -13.15
N TYR A 358 15.87 -5.78 -13.00
CA TYR A 358 16.63 -5.18 -11.91
C TYR A 358 16.01 -5.49 -10.54
N LEU A 359 14.69 -5.33 -10.41
CA LEU A 359 13.93 -5.70 -9.21
C LEU A 359 14.13 -7.19 -8.88
N LYS A 360 13.97 -8.08 -9.87
CA LYS A 360 14.11 -9.53 -9.65
C LYS A 360 15.50 -9.90 -9.15
N ALA A 361 16.55 -9.34 -9.76
CA ALA A 361 17.92 -9.53 -9.30
C ALA A 361 18.16 -8.96 -7.89
N GLY A 362 17.60 -7.78 -7.59
CA GLY A 362 17.67 -7.15 -6.26
C GLY A 362 16.95 -7.96 -5.17
N VAL A 363 15.78 -8.53 -5.48
CA VAL A 363 15.02 -9.40 -4.57
C VAL A 363 15.78 -10.69 -4.30
N GLN A 364 16.31 -11.33 -5.35
CA GLN A 364 17.16 -12.51 -5.19
C GLN A 364 18.37 -12.19 -4.30
N TYR A 365 19.09 -11.10 -4.59
CA TYR A 365 20.22 -10.66 -3.79
C TYR A 365 19.85 -10.38 -2.32
N ARG A 366 18.72 -9.70 -2.08
CA ARG A 366 18.20 -9.44 -0.73
C ARG A 366 17.90 -10.74 0.00
N LEU A 367 17.22 -11.68 -0.63
CA LEU A 367 16.82 -12.95 0.00
C LEU A 367 18.04 -13.81 0.31
N GLU A 368 18.97 -13.97 -0.64
CA GLU A 368 20.23 -14.70 -0.40
C GLU A 368 21.04 -14.09 0.76
N LEU A 369 21.04 -12.75 0.88
CA LEU A 369 21.67 -12.07 2.02
C LEU A 369 20.95 -12.29 3.35
N SER A 370 19.61 -12.29 3.36
CA SER A 370 18.78 -12.42 4.56
C SER A 370 18.71 -13.86 5.08
N LEU A 371 18.89 -14.83 4.19
CA LEU A 371 18.87 -16.25 4.46
C LEU A 371 20.20 -16.79 5.03
N SER A 372 21.17 -15.92 5.33
CA SER A 372 22.40 -16.34 6.00
C SER A 372 22.15 -16.67 7.48
N PRO A 373 22.83 -17.71 8.04
CA PRO A 373 22.67 -18.12 9.44
C PRO A 373 22.75 -16.99 10.46
N GLU A 374 23.72 -16.10 10.25
CA GLU A 374 24.02 -14.95 11.11
C GLU A 374 22.86 -13.94 11.13
N LYS A 375 22.19 -13.71 9.99
CA LYS A 375 21.11 -12.72 9.89
C LYS A 375 19.74 -13.25 10.26
N MET A 376 19.53 -14.57 10.21
CA MET A 376 18.30 -15.20 10.67
C MET A 376 18.17 -15.23 12.21
N GLY A 377 19.17 -14.73 12.95
CA GLY A 377 19.15 -14.71 14.42
C GLY A 377 19.15 -16.10 15.05
N ILE A 378 19.56 -17.12 14.28
CA ILE A 378 19.62 -18.51 14.72
C ILE A 378 20.87 -18.66 15.60
N ASP A 379 20.68 -18.91 16.89
CA ASP A 379 21.79 -19.30 17.78
C ASP A 379 22.45 -20.56 17.22
N GLU A 380 23.71 -20.46 16.81
CA GLU A 380 24.47 -21.58 16.24
C GLU A 380 24.50 -22.80 17.17
N ASN A 381 24.31 -22.58 18.48
CA ASN A 381 24.25 -23.62 19.51
C ASN A 381 22.86 -24.24 19.71
N ALA A 382 21.81 -23.69 19.11
CA ALA A 382 20.47 -24.26 19.16
C ALA A 382 20.44 -25.58 18.36
N ALA A 383 19.79 -26.62 18.91
CA ALA A 383 19.71 -27.93 18.27
C ALA A 383 19.02 -27.91 16.87
N CYS A 384 18.23 -26.87 16.58
CA CYS A 384 17.55 -26.65 15.31
C CYS A 384 18.33 -25.80 14.30
N SER A 385 19.49 -25.24 14.66
CA SER A 385 20.23 -24.29 13.79
C SER A 385 20.71 -24.95 12.50
N LYS A 386 21.46 -26.04 12.62
CA LYS A 386 22.04 -26.76 11.47
C LYS A 386 20.98 -27.30 10.49
N PRO A 387 19.87 -27.94 10.95
CA PRO A 387 18.81 -28.35 10.03
C PRO A 387 18.11 -27.20 9.30
N ILE A 388 17.92 -26.03 9.94
CA ILE A 388 17.28 -24.87 9.30
C ILE A 388 18.20 -24.26 8.25
N ILE A 389 19.48 -24.07 8.58
CA ILE A 389 20.49 -23.54 7.65
C ILE A 389 20.61 -24.45 6.43
N TYR A 390 20.72 -25.77 6.64
CA TYR A 390 20.73 -26.75 5.56
C TYR A 390 19.47 -26.69 4.69
N ALA A 391 18.29 -26.50 5.29
CA ALA A 391 17.02 -26.31 4.57
C ALA A 391 17.08 -25.13 3.59
N VAL A 392 17.61 -24.03 4.10
CA VAL A 392 17.61 -22.73 3.45
C VAL A 392 18.63 -22.72 2.32
N ASP A 393 19.83 -23.22 2.56
CA ASP A 393 20.86 -23.38 1.53
C ASP A 393 20.36 -24.28 0.39
N LYS A 394 19.69 -25.38 0.73
CA LYS A 394 19.09 -26.28 -0.27
C LYS A 394 17.96 -25.64 -1.06
N LEU A 395 17.09 -24.89 -0.39
CA LEU A 395 16.04 -24.12 -1.06
C LEU A 395 16.64 -23.15 -2.09
N ILE A 396 17.70 -22.41 -1.73
CA ILE A 396 18.39 -21.50 -2.64
C ILE A 396 19.02 -22.24 -3.83
N GLU A 397 19.73 -23.35 -3.58
CA GLU A 397 20.32 -24.19 -4.65
C GLU A 397 19.25 -24.69 -5.64
N LEU A 398 18.10 -25.14 -5.12
CA LEU A 398 17.02 -25.70 -5.92
C LEU A 398 16.27 -24.62 -6.71
N LEU A 399 16.07 -23.42 -6.16
CA LEU A 399 15.47 -22.31 -6.89
C LEU A 399 16.33 -21.83 -8.06
N ARG A 400 17.64 -22.10 -8.05
CA ARG A 400 18.58 -21.82 -9.16
C ARG A 400 18.55 -22.87 -10.27
N MET A 401 17.99 -24.05 -10.02
CA MET A 401 17.88 -25.09 -11.05
C MET A 401 16.90 -24.67 -12.14
N PRO A 402 17.05 -25.20 -13.38
CA PRO A 402 16.03 -25.07 -14.40
C PRO A 402 14.67 -25.50 -13.84
N LEU A 403 13.59 -24.77 -14.13
CA LEU A 403 12.27 -25.13 -13.63
C LEU A 403 11.78 -26.44 -14.28
N CYS A 404 11.92 -26.55 -15.60
CA CYS A 404 11.48 -27.69 -16.43
C CYS A 404 12.66 -28.38 -17.15
N GLY A 405 12.46 -29.63 -17.59
CA GLY A 405 13.43 -30.39 -18.38
C GLY A 405 14.24 -31.46 -17.62
N GLU A 406 15.34 -31.95 -18.19
CA GLU A 406 16.24 -32.92 -17.53
C GLU A 406 17.14 -32.20 -16.49
N ASN A 407 17.34 -32.81 -15.31
CA ASN A 407 18.05 -32.19 -14.17
C ASN A 407 17.44 -30.85 -13.72
N SER A 408 16.11 -30.80 -13.70
CA SER A 408 15.29 -29.64 -13.33
C SER A 408 14.56 -29.84 -12.01
N LEU A 409 13.98 -28.76 -11.47
CA LEU A 409 13.08 -28.83 -10.32
C LEU A 409 11.86 -29.72 -10.61
N GLN A 410 11.32 -29.67 -11.83
CA GLN A 410 10.27 -30.57 -12.32
C GLN A 410 10.70 -32.04 -12.28
N SER A 411 11.95 -32.36 -12.66
CA SER A 411 12.45 -33.73 -12.63
C SER A 411 12.56 -34.27 -11.20
N ILE A 412 13.03 -33.45 -10.25
CA ILE A 412 13.07 -33.78 -8.81
C ILE A 412 11.65 -33.95 -8.27
N ALA A 413 10.73 -33.02 -8.57
CA ALA A 413 9.35 -33.09 -8.12
C ALA A 413 8.65 -34.40 -8.54
N LYS A 414 8.92 -34.85 -9.77
CA LYS A 414 8.38 -36.10 -10.31
C LYS A 414 8.81 -37.33 -9.52
N GLU A 415 10.02 -37.36 -8.97
CA GLU A 415 10.51 -38.46 -8.12
C GLU A 415 9.69 -38.60 -6.82
N TYR A 416 9.11 -37.49 -6.34
CA TYR A 416 8.27 -37.43 -5.14
C TYR A 416 6.77 -37.45 -5.45
N GLY A 417 6.39 -37.79 -6.69
CA GLY A 417 5.00 -37.85 -7.14
C GLY A 417 4.31 -36.49 -7.20
N ILE A 418 5.08 -35.39 -7.31
CA ILE A 418 4.57 -34.03 -7.45
C ILE A 418 4.67 -33.64 -8.93
N GLU A 419 3.53 -33.27 -9.52
CA GLU A 419 3.47 -32.84 -10.92
C GLU A 419 3.68 -31.32 -11.04
N ILE A 420 4.80 -30.92 -11.66
CA ILE A 420 5.04 -29.54 -12.09
C ILE A 420 4.77 -29.50 -13.60
N PRO A 421 3.79 -28.71 -14.09
CA PRO A 421 3.50 -28.62 -15.52
C PRO A 421 4.64 -27.92 -16.27
N ASP A 422 4.69 -28.11 -17.60
CA ASP A 422 5.66 -27.41 -18.43
C ASP A 422 5.37 -25.91 -18.48
N TYR A 423 6.42 -25.11 -18.34
CA TYR A 423 6.35 -23.65 -18.23
C TYR A 423 7.54 -22.97 -18.91
N ASP A 424 7.33 -21.70 -19.30
CA ASP A 424 8.35 -20.88 -19.94
C ASP A 424 9.30 -20.18 -18.95
N TYR A 425 9.05 -20.32 -17.64
CA TYR A 425 9.94 -19.80 -16.59
C TYR A 425 11.27 -20.56 -16.59
N GLU A 426 12.37 -19.82 -16.53
CA GLU A 426 13.71 -20.43 -16.61
C GLU A 426 14.04 -21.20 -15.33
N THR A 427 13.75 -20.62 -14.16
CA THR A 427 14.13 -21.16 -12.84
C THR A 427 13.02 -20.94 -11.81
N GLY A 428 13.15 -21.56 -10.63
CA GLY A 428 12.26 -21.27 -9.50
C GLY A 428 12.37 -19.82 -9.00
N TRP A 429 13.56 -19.21 -9.11
CA TRP A 429 13.76 -17.79 -8.83
C TRP A 429 12.99 -16.89 -9.78
N ASP A 430 12.95 -17.25 -11.07
CA ASP A 430 12.23 -16.51 -12.10
C ASP A 430 10.73 -16.40 -11.76
N LEU A 431 10.12 -17.53 -11.38
CA LEU A 431 8.73 -17.60 -10.92
C LEU A 431 8.50 -16.83 -9.60
N ALA A 432 9.34 -17.03 -8.59
CA ALA A 432 9.16 -16.41 -7.28
C ALA A 432 9.31 -14.88 -7.32
N THR A 433 10.26 -14.38 -8.10
CA THR A 433 10.51 -12.95 -8.24
C THR A 433 9.49 -12.27 -9.17
N ASP A 434 8.89 -12.99 -10.11
CA ASP A 434 7.75 -12.48 -10.89
C ASP A 434 6.50 -12.25 -10.03
N LEU A 435 6.22 -13.14 -9.06
CA LEU A 435 5.14 -12.92 -8.07
C LEU A 435 5.37 -11.64 -7.24
N VAL A 436 6.61 -11.40 -6.82
CA VAL A 436 6.97 -10.16 -6.11
C VAL A 436 6.83 -8.94 -7.02
N ALA A 437 7.25 -9.04 -8.28
CA ALA A 437 7.07 -7.96 -9.25
C ALA A 437 5.58 -7.63 -9.46
N TRP A 438 4.71 -8.64 -9.56
CA TRP A 438 3.28 -8.40 -9.73
C TRP A 438 2.65 -7.59 -8.60
N HIS A 439 2.97 -7.92 -7.34
CA HIS A 439 2.56 -7.12 -6.18
C HIS A 439 2.96 -5.65 -6.32
N TYR A 440 4.24 -5.39 -6.64
CA TYR A 440 4.71 -4.01 -6.79
C TYR A 440 4.03 -3.24 -7.93
N SER A 441 3.59 -3.94 -8.99
CA SER A 441 2.86 -3.34 -10.12
C SER A 441 1.33 -3.32 -10.01
N GLY A 442 0.72 -3.73 -8.90
CA GLY A 442 -0.74 -3.82 -8.79
C GLY A 442 -1.35 -4.84 -9.77
N GLY A 443 -0.60 -5.90 -10.03
CA GLY A 443 -0.94 -6.97 -10.98
C GLY A 443 -1.44 -8.22 -10.27
N GLU A 444 -2.16 -8.09 -9.15
CA GLU A 444 -2.49 -9.20 -8.25
C GLU A 444 -3.71 -10.02 -8.70
N HIS A 445 -3.59 -10.72 -9.83
CA HIS A 445 -4.66 -11.55 -10.39
C HIS A 445 -4.51 -13.05 -10.08
N PHE A 446 -3.51 -13.45 -9.30
CA PHE A 446 -3.15 -14.84 -9.07
C PHE A 446 -3.66 -15.36 -7.72
N ASP A 447 -4.81 -16.05 -7.71
CA ASP A 447 -5.31 -16.71 -6.50
C ASP A 447 -4.61 -18.06 -6.20
N MET A 448 -4.97 -18.72 -5.08
CA MET A 448 -4.46 -20.06 -4.70
C MET A 448 -4.75 -21.18 -5.73
N SER A 449 -5.58 -20.93 -6.73
CA SER A 449 -5.87 -21.85 -7.82
C SER A 449 -5.05 -21.57 -9.07
N SER A 450 -4.37 -20.42 -9.13
CA SER A 450 -3.49 -20.04 -10.23
C SER A 450 -2.36 -21.03 -10.41
N VAL A 451 -2.01 -21.30 -11.66
CA VAL A 451 -1.07 -22.36 -11.97
C VAL A 451 0.35 -21.95 -11.57
N GLU A 452 0.67 -20.66 -11.54
CA GLU A 452 1.91 -20.04 -11.07
C GLU A 452 2.09 -20.24 -9.56
N VAL A 453 1.09 -19.82 -8.77
CA VAL A 453 1.08 -19.96 -7.31
C VAL A 453 1.12 -21.44 -6.92
N THR A 454 0.31 -22.28 -7.56
CA THR A 454 0.30 -23.72 -7.28
C THR A 454 1.60 -24.40 -7.72
N THR A 455 2.24 -23.94 -8.80
CA THR A 455 3.55 -24.45 -9.24
C THR A 455 4.64 -24.07 -8.26
N LEU A 456 4.67 -22.84 -7.76
CA LEU A 456 5.65 -22.45 -6.74
C LEU A 456 5.45 -23.24 -5.44
N LEU A 457 4.20 -23.47 -5.02
CA LEU A 457 3.90 -24.30 -3.85
C LEU A 457 4.29 -25.78 -4.06
N ARG A 458 4.10 -26.32 -5.26
CA ARG A 458 4.51 -27.68 -5.63
C ARG A 458 6.02 -27.81 -5.71
N ALA A 459 6.70 -26.82 -6.29
CA ALA A 459 8.15 -26.66 -6.28
C ALA A 459 8.66 -26.65 -4.84
N PHE A 460 8.12 -25.80 -3.97
CA PHE A 460 8.47 -25.75 -2.56
C PHE A 460 8.22 -27.09 -1.85
N ALA A 461 7.09 -27.75 -2.10
CA ALA A 461 6.80 -29.07 -1.55
C ALA A 461 7.79 -30.16 -2.02
N ALA A 462 8.19 -30.15 -3.29
CA ALA A 462 9.20 -31.07 -3.83
C ALA A 462 10.58 -30.84 -3.20
N ILE A 463 10.96 -29.56 -3.04
CA ILE A 463 12.17 -29.13 -2.35
C ILE A 463 12.23 -29.72 -0.94
N LEU A 464 11.10 -29.72 -0.23
CA LEU A 464 11.03 -30.21 1.14
C LEU A 464 11.03 -31.73 1.24
N ARG A 465 10.39 -32.44 0.30
CA ARG A 465 10.40 -33.91 0.26
C ARG A 465 11.77 -34.49 -0.01
N ASN A 466 12.58 -33.78 -0.80
CA ASN A 466 13.92 -34.24 -1.15
C ASN A 466 14.87 -34.34 0.04
N ASP A 467 14.79 -33.39 0.98
CA ASP A 467 15.86 -33.21 1.97
C ASP A 467 15.41 -33.33 3.44
N PHE A 468 14.09 -33.38 3.72
CA PHE A 468 13.57 -33.57 5.10
C PHE A 468 13.14 -34.98 5.46
N ALA A 469 13.26 -35.95 4.55
CA ALA A 469 12.92 -37.35 4.81
C ALA A 469 13.74 -38.00 5.97
N GLY A 470 14.81 -37.34 6.44
CA GLY A 470 15.68 -37.79 7.53
C GLY A 470 15.60 -37.00 8.85
N VAL A 471 14.78 -35.95 8.97
CA VAL A 471 14.67 -35.14 10.20
C VAL A 471 13.44 -35.56 11.00
N ALA A 472 13.61 -35.87 12.29
CA ALA A 472 12.52 -36.36 13.14
C ALA A 472 11.38 -35.32 13.26
N ASP A 473 10.17 -35.73 12.88
CA ASP A 473 8.90 -34.95 12.89
C ASP A 473 8.73 -34.12 14.17
N ASP A 474 9.11 -34.68 15.32
CA ASP A 474 8.85 -34.11 16.65
C ASP A 474 9.74 -32.88 16.99
N VAL A 475 10.93 -32.81 16.39
CA VAL A 475 11.91 -31.72 16.61
C VAL A 475 11.51 -30.51 15.78
N LEU A 476 11.12 -30.75 14.52
CA LEU A 476 10.56 -29.72 13.64
C LEU A 476 9.26 -29.17 14.25
N LEU A 477 8.28 -30.01 14.60
CA LEU A 477 7.02 -29.59 15.21
C LEU A 477 7.16 -28.71 16.47
N LYS A 478 8.20 -28.93 17.29
CA LYS A 478 8.46 -28.09 18.48
C LYS A 478 9.09 -26.74 18.13
N ALA A 479 10.11 -26.72 17.26
CA ALA A 479 10.71 -25.47 16.80
C ALA A 479 9.66 -24.56 16.12
N VAL A 480 8.76 -25.20 15.39
CA VAL A 480 7.64 -24.62 14.68
C VAL A 480 6.59 -23.97 15.57
N ASN A 481 6.12 -24.68 16.60
CA ASN A 481 5.12 -24.11 17.51
C ASN A 481 5.70 -22.94 18.32
N ASN A 482 7.02 -22.91 18.53
CA ASN A 482 7.69 -21.77 19.14
C ASN A 482 7.73 -20.57 18.18
N ILE A 483 8.16 -20.75 16.92
CA ILE A 483 8.20 -19.65 15.92
C ILE A 483 6.79 -19.09 15.65
N LEU A 484 5.78 -19.94 15.47
CA LEU A 484 4.40 -19.49 15.28
C LEU A 484 3.86 -18.77 16.53
N GLY A 485 4.21 -19.23 17.73
CA GLY A 485 3.88 -18.56 18.98
C GLY A 485 4.55 -17.18 19.11
N ASP A 486 5.81 -17.06 18.70
CA ASP A 486 6.57 -15.81 18.68
C ASP A 486 6.01 -14.83 17.62
N MET A 487 5.41 -15.35 16.54
CA MET A 487 4.69 -14.59 15.52
C MET A 487 3.20 -14.33 15.86
N GLY A 488 2.71 -14.79 17.02
CA GLY A 488 1.35 -14.55 17.50
C GLY A 488 0.26 -15.49 16.94
N TYR A 489 0.63 -16.57 16.26
CA TYR A 489 -0.28 -17.59 15.73
C TYR A 489 -0.52 -18.74 16.72
N GLY A 490 -1.73 -19.32 16.67
CA GLY A 490 -2.05 -20.57 17.38
C GLY A 490 -1.52 -21.82 16.66
N PRO A 491 -1.67 -23.02 17.25
CA PRO A 491 -1.29 -24.27 16.58
C PRO A 491 -2.08 -24.45 15.26
N ILE A 492 -1.41 -25.07 14.27
CA ILE A 492 -1.87 -25.21 12.87
C ILE A 492 -3.35 -25.60 12.79
N ALA A 493 -4.14 -24.80 12.06
CA ALA A 493 -5.58 -25.03 11.91
C ALA A 493 -5.89 -26.22 10.99
N ASP A 494 -6.77 -27.10 11.45
CA ASP A 494 -7.29 -28.30 10.77
C ASP A 494 -7.85 -28.03 9.34
N SER A 495 -8.25 -26.79 9.07
CA SER A 495 -8.73 -26.31 7.76
C SER A 495 -7.61 -26.17 6.72
N LEU A 496 -6.42 -25.72 7.12
CA LEU A 496 -5.24 -25.56 6.25
C LEU A 496 -4.71 -26.93 5.81
N ILE A 497 -4.72 -27.88 6.74
CA ILE A 497 -4.38 -29.29 6.52
C ILE A 497 -5.33 -29.90 5.47
N LYS A 498 -6.65 -29.73 5.64
CA LYS A 498 -7.65 -30.22 4.68
C LYS A 498 -7.53 -29.56 3.31
N PHE A 499 -7.21 -28.27 3.25
CA PHE A 499 -6.97 -27.56 2.00
C PHE A 499 -5.73 -28.10 1.27
N CYS A 500 -4.59 -28.24 1.96
CA CYS A 500 -3.36 -28.79 1.39
C CYS A 500 -3.57 -30.22 0.87
N ILE A 501 -4.27 -31.05 1.63
CA ILE A 501 -4.60 -32.41 1.21
C ILE A 501 -5.50 -32.41 -0.04
N SER A 502 -6.48 -31.50 -0.09
CA SER A 502 -7.43 -31.42 -1.20
C SER A 502 -6.82 -30.91 -2.51
N LYS A 503 -5.79 -30.05 -2.44
CA LYS A 503 -5.15 -29.44 -3.61
C LYS A 503 -3.93 -30.19 -4.10
N PHE A 504 -3.27 -30.92 -3.21
CA PHE A 504 -1.94 -31.43 -3.51
C PHE A 504 -1.68 -32.90 -3.08
N GLY A 505 -2.63 -33.61 -2.44
CA GLY A 505 -2.51 -35.04 -2.09
C GLY A 505 -2.05 -35.34 -0.65
N VAL A 506 -1.48 -36.52 -0.38
CA VAL A 506 -1.02 -36.90 0.98
C VAL A 506 0.37 -36.28 1.25
N TYR A 507 0.55 -35.67 2.42
CA TYR A 507 1.77 -34.96 2.86
C TYR A 507 2.26 -35.42 4.22
N THR A 508 3.55 -35.21 4.50
CA THR A 508 4.10 -35.28 5.87
C THR A 508 3.69 -34.04 6.68
N LYS A 509 3.73 -34.11 8.02
CA LYS A 509 3.32 -32.96 8.88
C LYS A 509 4.25 -31.74 8.70
N ALA A 510 5.53 -31.96 8.39
CA ALA A 510 6.50 -30.91 8.09
C ALA A 510 6.17 -30.18 6.77
N GLU A 511 5.74 -30.91 5.73
CA GLU A 511 5.35 -30.31 4.45
C GLU A 511 4.04 -29.52 4.55
N ILE A 512 3.05 -30.03 5.29
CA ILE A 512 1.78 -29.30 5.53
C ILE A 512 2.04 -28.00 6.30
N PHE A 513 3.02 -28.02 7.20
CA PHE A 513 3.44 -26.85 7.96
C PHE A 513 4.14 -25.80 7.08
N LEU A 514 5.07 -26.22 6.22
CA LEU A 514 5.82 -25.30 5.36
C LEU A 514 4.97 -24.72 4.22
N VAL A 515 4.08 -25.53 3.63
CA VAL A 515 3.02 -25.01 2.76
C VAL A 515 2.08 -24.11 3.56
N GLY A 516 1.82 -24.41 4.83
CA GLY A 516 1.01 -23.56 5.70
C GLY A 516 1.64 -22.21 6.09
N ILE A 517 2.97 -22.08 6.03
CA ILE A 517 3.70 -20.80 6.19
C ILE A 517 3.85 -20.08 4.85
N ALA A 518 4.22 -20.81 3.80
CA ALA A 518 4.45 -20.23 2.49
C ALA A 518 3.13 -19.81 1.82
N SER A 519 2.05 -20.57 1.98
CA SER A 519 0.79 -20.29 1.29
C SER A 519 0.10 -19.00 1.72
N PRO A 520 0.01 -18.58 3.00
CA PRO A 520 -0.58 -17.29 3.34
C PRO A 520 0.26 -16.11 2.82
N VAL A 521 1.58 -16.28 2.73
CA VAL A 521 2.49 -15.28 2.18
C VAL A 521 2.32 -15.21 0.66
N LEU A 522 2.50 -16.33 -0.03
CA LEU A 522 2.40 -16.41 -1.50
C LEU A 522 1.00 -16.09 -2.02
N TYR A 523 -0.07 -16.49 -1.31
CA TYR A 523 -1.44 -16.13 -1.69
C TYR A 523 -1.68 -14.63 -1.62
N LYS A 524 -1.16 -13.98 -0.58
CA LYS A 524 -1.47 -12.58 -0.29
C LYS A 524 -0.57 -11.59 -1.02
N PHE A 525 0.54 -12.03 -1.60
CA PHE A 525 1.30 -11.29 -2.61
C PHE A 525 0.70 -11.41 -4.02
N ALA A 526 -0.18 -12.38 -4.22
CA ALA A 526 -0.64 -12.79 -5.54
C ALA A 526 -2.11 -12.41 -5.79
N TYR A 527 -2.88 -12.17 -4.72
CA TYR A 527 -4.31 -11.92 -4.78
C TYR A 527 -4.76 -10.89 -3.74
N ASP A 528 -5.22 -9.75 -4.25
CA ASP A 528 -6.09 -8.83 -3.55
C ASP A 528 -7.56 -8.98 -4.00
N ASN A 529 -8.51 -8.73 -3.09
CA ASN A 529 -9.93 -8.73 -3.43
C ASN A 529 -10.70 -7.72 -2.58
N ASP A 530 -10.26 -6.47 -2.67
CA ASP A 530 -10.95 -5.34 -2.04
C ASP A 530 -12.03 -4.75 -2.97
N GLY A 531 -12.13 -5.26 -4.21
CA GLY A 531 -13.20 -4.94 -5.17
C GLY A 531 -13.04 -3.56 -5.81
N VAL A 532 -11.83 -3.01 -5.76
CA VAL A 532 -11.37 -1.79 -6.43
C VAL A 532 -10.21 -2.22 -7.34
N ASP A 533 -10.08 -1.62 -8.51
CA ASP A 533 -8.96 -1.92 -9.40
C ASP A 533 -7.71 -1.18 -8.90
N ASP A 534 -6.58 -1.87 -8.77
CA ASP A 534 -5.35 -1.32 -8.19
C ASP A 534 -4.78 -0.17 -9.02
N ASN A 535 -4.94 -0.22 -10.34
CA ASN A 535 -4.20 0.63 -11.28
C ASN A 535 -5.11 1.59 -12.05
N ASN A 536 -6.22 1.08 -12.58
CA ASN A 536 -7.09 1.81 -13.51
C ASN A 536 -8.56 1.61 -13.15
N GLY A 537 -9.22 2.66 -12.68
CA GLY A 537 -10.61 2.53 -12.27
C GLY A 537 -11.37 3.82 -12.18
N THR A 538 -12.60 3.68 -11.71
CA THR A 538 -13.52 4.79 -11.52
C THR A 538 -14.32 4.57 -10.25
N ILE A 539 -14.25 5.54 -9.34
CA ILE A 539 -15.03 5.55 -8.10
C ILE A 539 -16.01 6.72 -8.09
N GLU A 540 -16.93 6.72 -7.14
CA GLU A 540 -17.93 7.77 -6.99
C GLU A 540 -17.31 9.10 -6.55
N GLY A 541 -17.67 10.19 -7.23
CA GLY A 541 -17.25 11.56 -6.92
C GLY A 541 -17.80 12.09 -5.60
N TYR A 542 -17.40 13.30 -5.21
CA TYR A 542 -17.88 13.93 -3.98
C TYR A 542 -19.33 14.44 -4.07
N GLY A 543 -19.85 14.67 -5.28
CA GLY A 543 -21.22 15.14 -5.51
C GLY A 543 -22.29 14.04 -5.47
N THR A 544 -21.92 12.76 -5.48
CA THR A 544 -22.89 11.66 -5.45
C THR A 544 -23.41 11.41 -4.03
N VAL A 545 -24.68 11.76 -3.77
CA VAL A 545 -25.34 11.46 -2.49
C VAL A 545 -26.12 10.15 -2.60
N ASN A 546 -25.56 9.03 -2.12
CA ASN A 546 -26.22 7.73 -2.16
C ASN A 546 -27.12 7.51 -0.91
N LEU A 547 -28.25 8.23 -0.84
CA LEU A 547 -29.18 8.17 0.30
C LEU A 547 -29.71 6.76 0.63
N LYS A 548 -29.85 5.88 -0.37
CA LYS A 548 -30.36 4.52 -0.16
C LYS A 548 -29.31 3.57 0.42
N SER A 549 -28.05 3.66 0.00
CA SER A 549 -26.99 2.80 0.55
C SER A 549 -26.65 3.20 1.98
N ASN A 550 -26.58 4.50 2.29
CA ASN A 550 -26.26 4.99 3.63
C ASN A 550 -27.31 4.56 4.67
N VAL A 551 -28.60 4.67 4.36
CA VAL A 551 -29.66 4.22 5.28
C VAL A 551 -29.59 2.69 5.49
N THR A 552 -29.38 1.92 4.42
CA THR A 552 -29.30 0.45 4.50
C THR A 552 -28.05 0.00 5.25
N ASN A 553 -26.91 0.65 5.03
CA ASN A 553 -25.64 0.39 5.72
C ASN A 553 -25.72 0.78 7.19
N ILE A 554 -26.34 1.90 7.54
CA ILE A 554 -26.59 2.29 8.94
C ILE A 554 -27.42 1.22 9.65
N PHE A 555 -28.51 0.71 9.05
CA PHE A 555 -29.32 -0.35 9.67
C PHE A 555 -28.55 -1.69 9.77
N LYS A 556 -27.77 -2.05 8.74
CA LYS A 556 -26.94 -3.27 8.75
C LYS A 556 -25.79 -3.17 9.77
N ASN A 557 -25.17 -2.01 9.90
CA ASN A 557 -24.09 -1.73 10.84
C ASN A 557 -24.61 -1.57 12.27
N LEU A 558 -25.80 -1.02 12.50
CA LEU A 558 -26.48 -1.07 13.81
C LEU A 558 -26.72 -2.53 14.24
N GLY A 559 -27.12 -3.38 13.29
CA GLY A 559 -27.20 -4.83 13.49
C GLY A 559 -25.85 -5.43 13.89
N SER A 560 -24.80 -5.23 13.08
CA SER A 560 -23.47 -5.81 13.32
C SER A 560 -22.76 -5.24 14.55
N LEU A 561 -22.96 -3.97 14.89
CA LEU A 561 -22.44 -3.33 16.10
C LEU A 561 -23.16 -3.87 17.33
N SER A 562 -24.47 -4.12 17.25
CA SER A 562 -25.22 -4.77 18.33
C SER A 562 -24.73 -6.20 18.56
N GLU A 563 -24.45 -6.95 17.49
CA GLU A 563 -23.88 -8.30 17.57
C GLU A 563 -22.45 -8.29 18.13
N LYS A 564 -21.59 -7.37 17.69
CA LYS A 564 -20.23 -7.19 18.22
C LYS A 564 -20.24 -6.74 19.68
N MET A 565 -21.12 -5.82 20.08
CA MET A 565 -21.28 -5.43 21.48
C MET A 565 -21.76 -6.61 22.33
N VAL A 566 -22.73 -7.39 21.86
CA VAL A 566 -23.17 -8.61 22.54
C VAL A 566 -22.03 -9.61 22.67
N PHE A 567 -21.23 -9.81 21.63
CA PHE A 567 -20.04 -10.67 21.68
C PHE A 567 -19.00 -10.19 22.70
N TYR A 568 -18.65 -8.90 22.71
CA TYR A 568 -17.69 -8.36 23.68
C TYR A 568 -18.23 -8.37 25.11
N ILE A 569 -19.53 -8.10 25.32
CA ILE A 569 -20.18 -8.24 26.62
C ILE A 569 -20.15 -9.71 27.08
N GLN A 570 -20.44 -10.67 26.20
CA GLN A 570 -20.34 -12.09 26.50
C GLN A 570 -18.89 -12.50 26.81
N LEU A 571 -17.91 -11.98 26.08
CA LEU A 571 -16.49 -12.23 26.32
C LEU A 571 -16.07 -11.70 27.70
N VAL A 572 -16.42 -10.45 28.04
CA VAL A 572 -16.15 -9.84 29.34
C VAL A 572 -16.86 -10.60 30.47
N LEU A 573 -18.14 -10.96 30.31
CA LEU A 573 -18.88 -11.76 31.28
C LEU A 573 -18.29 -13.16 31.45
N SER A 574 -17.80 -13.79 30.38
CA SER A 574 -17.10 -15.09 30.45
C SER A 574 -15.76 -14.99 31.18
N TYR A 575 -15.07 -13.86 31.04
CA TYR A 575 -13.82 -13.57 31.75
C TYR A 575 -14.09 -13.29 33.25
N LEU A 576 -15.13 -12.52 33.56
CA LEU A 576 -15.57 -12.25 34.94
C LEU A 576 -16.09 -13.53 35.63
N ALA A 577 -16.79 -14.41 34.90
CA ALA A 577 -17.22 -15.71 35.41
C ALA A 577 -16.02 -16.62 35.71
N LYS A 578 -14.96 -16.59 34.88
CA LYS A 578 -13.69 -17.29 35.15
C LYS A 578 -12.94 -16.70 36.34
N LEU A 579 -12.99 -15.38 36.55
CA LEU A 579 -12.42 -14.72 37.73
C LEU A 579 -13.17 -15.08 39.03
N ASN A 580 -14.50 -15.27 38.99
CA ASN A 580 -15.27 -15.74 40.14
C ASN A 580 -14.95 -17.20 40.55
N VAL A 581 -14.38 -18.01 39.64
CA VAL A 581 -13.88 -19.37 39.97
C VAL A 581 -12.51 -19.32 40.67
N ILE A 582 -11.78 -18.21 40.56
CA ILE A 582 -10.47 -17.99 41.21
C ILE A 582 -10.63 -17.37 42.61
N PHE A 583 -11.72 -16.65 42.89
CA PHE A 583 -12.00 -16.06 44.21
C PHE A 583 -12.92 -16.91 45.13
N LEU A 584 -13.40 -18.06 44.66
CA LEU A 584 -14.20 -19.02 45.45
C LEU A 584 -13.50 -20.40 45.58
N LYS A 585 -12.17 -20.44 45.43
CA LYS A 585 -11.32 -21.55 45.87
C LYS A 585 -10.42 -21.13 47.00
#